data_AF-A0A0J9TKY1-F1
#
_entry.id   AF-A0A0J9TKY1-F1
#
_cell.length_a   1.000
_cell.length_b   1.000
_cell.length_c   1.000
_cell.angle_alpha   90.00
_cell.angle_beta   90.00
_cell.angle_gamma   90.00
#
_symmetry.space_group_name_H-M   'P 1'
#
loop_
_entity.id
_entity.type
_entity.pdbx_description
1 polymer ?
#
loop_
_entity_poly.entity_id
_entity_poly.type
_entity_poly.pdbx_seq_one_letter_code
_entity_poly.pdbx_strand_id
1 'polypeptide(L)'
;MSTEPCDSRFSYNELPSEKFHDWLNSNFISVSKYYSDCSNALNDIHKRNPKNIELCAKVLKYINSKPLLFNKEPLKDHHCNLFNYWIYEQLVTYYKGDYKEPVKIFGDFLQALSRLEYYNNNTTCKLDSSIVMIPDIKEGKKLYEYCIDYKTILEKSQDSKDKCNKYCTYVKNIIPIFQKYQGFCSPSNKTNCLAPYENCKNYDPSVLLAKLKCDDIGGKEKTQHGDASGTTSNSFLSSQSASNLGNAFLGVVVTSMTSGFLYKVNTYLIMINQ
;
A
#
# COMPACT_ATOMS: atom_id res chain seq x y z
N MET A 1 -7.21 29.02 -36.58
CA MET A 1 -6.87 27.67 -36.05
C MET A 1 -6.81 27.79 -34.54
N SER A 2 -7.76 27.18 -33.83
CA SER A 2 -7.75 27.06 -32.37
C SER A 2 -7.11 25.74 -31.98
N THR A 3 -6.06 25.78 -31.18
CA THR A 3 -5.46 24.57 -30.58
C THR A 3 -6.39 24.03 -29.50
N GLU A 4 -6.91 22.82 -29.68
CA GLU A 4 -7.63 22.12 -28.61
C GLU A 4 -6.67 21.80 -27.45
N PRO A 5 -7.08 21.99 -26.18
CA PRO A 5 -6.29 21.56 -25.04
C PRO A 5 -6.38 20.04 -24.92
N CYS A 6 -5.24 19.35 -24.75
CA CYS A 6 -5.21 17.91 -24.53
C CYS A 6 -6.01 17.55 -23.26
N ASP A 7 -7.13 16.83 -23.42
CA ASP A 7 -8.03 16.50 -22.31
C ASP A 7 -7.38 15.50 -21.34
N SER A 8 -7.04 15.96 -20.14
CA SER A 8 -6.23 15.22 -19.15
C SER A 8 -7.02 14.15 -18.38
N ARG A 9 -8.21 13.74 -18.86
CA ARG A 9 -9.20 12.94 -18.11
C ARG A 9 -8.88 11.45 -17.96
N PHE A 10 -7.82 10.95 -18.61
CA PHE A 10 -7.41 9.54 -18.50
C PHE A 10 -5.96 9.39 -18.04
N SER A 11 -5.67 9.89 -16.84
CA SER A 11 -4.70 9.21 -15.98
C SER A 11 -5.28 7.83 -15.63
N TYR A 12 -5.06 6.84 -16.49
CA TYR A 12 -5.41 5.46 -16.21
C TYR A 12 -4.74 5.04 -14.91
N ASN A 13 -5.54 4.80 -13.88
CA ASN A 13 -5.10 4.28 -12.59
C ASN A 13 -4.45 2.92 -12.82
N GLU A 14 -3.12 2.91 -12.82
CA GLU A 14 -2.30 1.81 -13.29
C GLU A 14 -1.56 1.11 -12.15
N LEU A 15 -1.39 1.78 -11.03
CA LEU A 15 -0.88 1.18 -9.80
C LEU A 15 -1.95 0.30 -9.13
N PRO A 16 -1.56 -0.82 -8.49
CA PRO A 16 -2.44 -1.65 -7.68
C PRO A 16 -3.25 -0.87 -6.64
N SER A 17 -2.65 0.08 -5.92
CA SER A 17 -3.35 0.91 -4.92
C SER A 17 -4.41 1.84 -5.53
N GLU A 18 -4.08 2.52 -6.64
CA GLU A 18 -5.00 3.37 -7.39
C GLU A 18 -6.26 2.56 -7.81
N LYS A 19 -6.04 1.37 -8.41
CA LYS A 19 -7.11 0.43 -8.82
C LYS A 19 -7.97 -0.08 -7.66
N PHE A 20 -7.37 -0.24 -6.48
CA PHE A 20 -8.10 -0.63 -5.28
C PHE A 20 -9.04 0.49 -4.81
N HIS A 21 -8.59 1.75 -4.82
CA HIS A 21 -9.44 2.89 -4.44
C HIS A 21 -10.56 3.16 -5.45
N ASP A 22 -10.31 3.02 -6.75
CA ASP A 22 -11.36 3.07 -7.79
C ASP A 22 -12.45 2.03 -7.53
N TRP A 23 -12.03 0.82 -7.16
CA TRP A 23 -12.97 -0.25 -6.80
C TRP A 23 -13.74 0.08 -5.51
N LEU A 24 -13.10 0.65 -4.47
CA LEU A 24 -13.82 1.12 -3.27
C LEU A 24 -14.86 2.20 -3.62
N ASN A 25 -14.48 3.20 -4.39
CA ASN A 25 -15.35 4.31 -4.81
C ASN A 25 -16.58 3.77 -5.56
N SER A 26 -16.36 2.86 -6.51
CA SER A 26 -17.41 2.20 -7.29
C SER A 26 -18.28 1.28 -6.42
N ASN A 27 -17.67 0.52 -5.51
CA ASN A 27 -18.39 -0.39 -4.62
C ASN A 27 -19.28 0.37 -3.61
N PHE A 28 -18.88 1.56 -3.16
CA PHE A 28 -19.61 2.31 -2.13
C PHE A 28 -20.69 3.27 -2.65
N ILE A 29 -20.99 3.27 -3.96
CA ILE A 29 -22.13 4.01 -4.56
C ILE A 29 -23.47 3.71 -3.86
N SER A 30 -23.67 2.49 -3.37
CA SER A 30 -24.84 2.13 -2.56
C SER A 30 -24.49 1.11 -1.48
N VAL A 31 -24.80 1.45 -0.22
CA VAL A 31 -24.57 0.65 0.99
C VAL A 31 -25.81 0.53 1.88
N SER A 32 -26.95 1.10 1.48
CA SER A 32 -28.18 1.21 2.30
C SER A 32 -28.70 -0.11 2.85
N LYS A 33 -28.50 -1.23 2.14
CA LYS A 33 -28.82 -2.60 2.61
C LYS A 33 -28.28 -2.88 4.02
N TYR A 34 -27.10 -2.37 4.36
CA TYR A 34 -26.39 -2.65 5.61
C TYR A 34 -26.68 -1.62 6.72
N TYR A 35 -27.54 -0.61 6.49
CA TYR A 35 -27.87 0.40 7.50
C TYR A 35 -28.62 -0.19 8.70
N SER A 36 -29.48 -1.20 8.49
CA SER A 36 -30.19 -1.87 9.59
C SER A 36 -29.22 -2.64 10.49
N ASP A 37 -28.39 -3.51 9.91
CA ASP A 37 -27.33 -4.27 10.61
C ASP A 37 -26.49 -3.35 11.49
N CYS A 38 -25.98 -2.23 10.95
CA CYS A 38 -25.18 -1.26 11.69
C CYS A 38 -25.98 -0.52 12.78
N SER A 39 -27.23 -0.14 12.52
CA SER A 39 -28.08 0.54 13.52
C SER A 39 -28.46 -0.37 14.69
N ASN A 40 -28.46 -1.70 14.47
CA ASN A 40 -28.75 -2.69 15.49
C ASN A 40 -27.48 -3.14 16.25
N ALA A 41 -26.33 -3.27 15.56
CA ALA A 41 -25.12 -3.85 16.14
C ALA A 41 -24.19 -2.85 16.85
N LEU A 42 -24.15 -1.58 16.41
CA LEU A 42 -23.32 -0.52 16.99
C LEU A 42 -23.84 -0.01 18.35
N ASN A 43 -22.95 0.59 19.13
CA ASN A 43 -23.28 1.26 20.38
C ASN A 43 -24.22 2.46 20.18
N ASP A 44 -25.16 2.65 21.11
CA ASP A 44 -26.16 3.74 21.10
C ASP A 44 -25.55 5.15 21.11
N ILE A 45 -24.30 5.33 21.53
CA ILE A 45 -23.58 6.60 21.43
C ILE A 45 -23.09 6.81 19.99
N HIS A 46 -22.33 5.85 19.44
CA HIS A 46 -21.71 6.01 18.13
C HIS A 46 -22.73 6.06 16.99
N LYS A 47 -23.83 5.30 17.07
CA LYS A 47 -24.85 5.24 16.02
C LYS A 47 -25.77 6.46 15.94
N ARG A 48 -25.74 7.36 16.93
CA ARG A 48 -26.37 8.70 16.81
C ARG A 48 -25.74 9.51 15.67
N ASN A 49 -24.52 9.19 15.27
CA ASN A 49 -23.87 9.81 14.13
C ASN A 49 -24.14 8.99 12.85
N PRO A 50 -24.87 9.53 11.87
CA PRO A 50 -25.19 8.79 10.64
C PRO A 50 -23.94 8.41 9.84
N LYS A 51 -22.82 9.14 9.96
CA LYS A 51 -21.57 8.77 9.28
C LYS A 51 -20.92 7.50 9.84
N ASN A 52 -21.16 7.18 11.12
CA ASN A 52 -20.69 5.93 11.71
C ASN A 52 -21.48 4.73 11.18
N ILE A 53 -22.80 4.90 11.03
CA ILE A 53 -23.66 3.92 10.35
C ILE A 53 -23.23 3.75 8.89
N GLU A 54 -23.00 4.86 8.17
CA GLU A 54 -22.56 4.85 6.77
C GLU A 54 -21.20 4.15 6.59
N LEU A 55 -20.22 4.42 7.45
CA LEU A 55 -18.90 3.80 7.40
C LEU A 55 -18.95 2.32 7.80
N CYS A 56 -19.71 1.96 8.84
CA CYS A 56 -20.00 0.57 9.18
C CYS A 56 -20.65 -0.16 8.00
N ALA A 57 -21.59 0.46 7.28
CA ALA A 57 -22.23 -0.14 6.12
C ALA A 57 -21.29 -0.35 4.93
N LYS A 58 -20.29 0.54 4.75
CA LYS A 58 -19.17 0.33 3.81
C LYS A 58 -18.28 -0.84 4.24
N VAL A 59 -18.00 -0.96 5.54
CA VAL A 59 -17.27 -2.10 6.12
C VAL A 59 -18.01 -3.43 5.87
N LEU A 60 -19.30 -3.51 6.20
CA LEU A 60 -20.12 -4.70 5.95
C LEU A 60 -20.22 -5.03 4.46
N LYS A 61 -20.36 -4.04 3.57
CA LYS A 61 -20.37 -4.28 2.13
C LYS A 61 -19.03 -4.82 1.62
N TYR A 62 -17.92 -4.24 2.07
CA TYR A 62 -16.58 -4.68 1.67
C TYR A 62 -16.33 -6.13 2.09
N ILE A 63 -16.60 -6.47 3.36
CA ILE A 63 -16.31 -7.79 3.93
C ILE A 63 -17.13 -8.91 3.24
N ASN A 64 -18.35 -8.58 2.79
CA ASN A 64 -19.19 -9.47 1.98
C ASN A 64 -18.84 -9.48 0.47
N SER A 65 -17.91 -8.65 0.01
CA SER A 65 -17.49 -8.58 -1.40
C SER A 65 -16.32 -9.53 -1.69
N LYS A 66 -16.34 -10.16 -2.87
CA LYS A 66 -15.29 -11.04 -3.39
C LYS A 66 -15.00 -10.75 -4.88
N PRO A 67 -14.51 -9.53 -5.23
CA PRO A 67 -14.25 -9.15 -6.61
C PRO A 67 -13.04 -9.88 -7.18
N LEU A 68 -13.06 -10.20 -8.48
CA LEU A 68 -11.94 -10.85 -9.19
C LEU A 68 -10.62 -10.05 -9.13
N LEU A 69 -10.68 -8.75 -8.83
CA LEU A 69 -9.53 -7.90 -8.58
C LEU A 69 -8.69 -8.39 -7.38
N PHE A 70 -9.35 -8.90 -6.33
CA PHE A 70 -8.69 -9.37 -5.10
C PHE A 70 -8.13 -10.79 -5.23
N ASN A 71 -8.26 -11.43 -6.41
CA ASN A 71 -7.59 -12.70 -6.71
C ASN A 71 -6.27 -12.50 -7.49
N LYS A 72 -5.85 -11.24 -7.72
CA LYS A 72 -4.66 -10.90 -8.52
C LYS A 72 -3.58 -10.31 -7.64
N GLU A 73 -2.33 -10.71 -7.89
CA GLU A 73 -1.17 -10.07 -7.27
C GLU A 73 -1.02 -8.62 -7.73
N PRO A 74 -0.53 -7.70 -6.89
CA PRO A 74 -0.21 -7.89 -5.47
C PRO A 74 -1.40 -7.71 -4.53
N LEU A 75 -2.60 -7.40 -5.05
CA LEU A 75 -3.77 -7.10 -4.21
C LEU A 75 -4.28 -8.31 -3.43
N LYS A 76 -4.06 -9.55 -3.91
CA LYS A 76 -4.47 -10.79 -3.23
C LYS A 76 -4.06 -10.85 -1.76
N ASP A 77 -2.82 -10.48 -1.46
CA ASP A 77 -2.27 -10.57 -0.10
C ASP A 77 -2.33 -9.24 0.67
N HIS A 78 -2.84 -8.17 0.04
CA HIS A 78 -2.74 -6.80 0.55
C HIS A 78 -4.05 -6.00 0.58
N HIS A 79 -5.11 -6.43 -0.12
CA HIS A 79 -6.38 -5.69 -0.21
C HIS A 79 -7.00 -5.40 1.16
N CYS A 80 -6.85 -6.32 2.12
CA CYS A 80 -7.36 -6.17 3.47
C CYS A 80 -6.66 -5.08 4.29
N ASN A 81 -5.34 -5.02 4.20
CA ASN A 81 -4.56 -4.04 4.93
C ASN A 81 -4.84 -2.65 4.35
N LEU A 82 -4.89 -2.51 3.01
CA LEU A 82 -5.34 -1.30 2.33
C LEU A 82 -6.74 -0.85 2.81
N PHE A 83 -7.66 -1.79 3.04
CA PHE A 83 -8.98 -1.46 3.57
C PHE A 83 -8.95 -0.99 5.03
N ASN A 84 -8.14 -1.63 5.88
CA ASN A 84 -7.95 -1.19 7.27
C ASN A 84 -7.38 0.24 7.35
N TYR A 85 -6.35 0.56 6.54
CA TYR A 85 -5.86 1.93 6.37
C TYR A 85 -6.96 2.89 5.92
N TRP A 86 -7.76 2.50 4.93
CA TRP A 86 -8.84 3.33 4.40
C TRP A 86 -9.90 3.64 5.47
N ILE A 87 -10.36 2.65 6.26
CA ILE A 87 -11.36 2.85 7.33
C ILE A 87 -10.83 3.81 8.38
N TYR A 88 -9.62 3.56 8.89
CA TYR A 88 -9.08 4.36 10.00
C TYR A 88 -8.72 5.78 9.53
N GLU A 89 -8.31 5.96 8.27
CA GLU A 89 -8.20 7.28 7.67
C GLU A 89 -9.56 8.01 7.62
N GLN A 90 -10.68 7.35 7.30
CA GLN A 90 -12.00 8.00 7.32
C GLN A 90 -12.34 8.51 8.73
N LEU A 91 -12.10 7.68 9.76
CA LEU A 91 -12.36 8.05 11.15
C LEU A 91 -11.51 9.24 11.60
N VAL A 92 -10.19 9.17 11.41
CA VAL A 92 -9.25 10.26 11.77
C VAL A 92 -9.50 11.54 10.95
N THR A 93 -9.93 11.41 9.69
CA THR A 93 -10.25 12.56 8.82
C THR A 93 -11.58 13.22 9.17
N TYR A 94 -12.51 12.48 9.79
CA TYR A 94 -13.80 13.02 10.23
C TYR A 94 -13.73 13.60 11.65
N TYR A 95 -13.17 12.86 12.61
CA TYR A 95 -13.03 13.25 14.02
C TYR A 95 -11.73 14.05 14.28
N LYS A 96 -11.42 15.02 13.41
CA LYS A 96 -10.16 15.78 13.48
C LYS A 96 -9.97 16.44 14.85
N GLY A 97 -8.81 16.19 15.47
CA GLY A 97 -8.46 16.72 16.79
C GLY A 97 -8.81 15.80 17.97
N ASP A 98 -9.68 14.81 17.79
CA ASP A 98 -9.92 13.75 18.79
C ASP A 98 -9.18 12.47 18.38
N TYR A 99 -8.22 12.05 19.19
CA TYR A 99 -7.47 10.80 18.98
C TYR A 99 -8.12 9.57 19.65
N LYS A 100 -9.13 9.77 20.50
CA LYS A 100 -9.83 8.71 21.24
C LYS A 100 -11.06 8.25 20.49
N GLU A 101 -11.83 9.16 19.91
CA GLU A 101 -13.10 8.83 19.23
C GLU A 101 -12.91 7.88 18.03
N PRO A 102 -11.89 8.05 17.14
CA PRO A 102 -11.54 7.04 16.13
C PRO A 102 -11.27 5.65 16.71
N VAL A 103 -10.55 5.57 17.84
CA VAL A 103 -10.21 4.30 18.50
C VAL A 103 -11.45 3.62 19.05
N LYS A 104 -12.34 4.37 19.75
CA LYS A 104 -13.61 3.85 20.28
C LYS A 104 -14.51 3.31 19.18
N ILE A 105 -14.68 4.07 18.08
CA ILE A 105 -15.56 3.68 16.98
C ILE A 105 -15.00 2.48 16.23
N PHE A 106 -13.68 2.41 16.02
CA PHE A 106 -13.05 1.21 15.43
C PHE A 106 -13.18 -0.03 16.33
N GLY A 107 -13.07 0.15 17.66
CA GLY A 107 -13.37 -0.89 18.64
C GLY A 107 -14.82 -1.36 18.63
N ASP A 108 -15.78 -0.44 18.45
CA ASP A 108 -17.19 -0.75 18.30
C ASP A 108 -17.52 -1.39 16.95
N PHE A 109 -16.79 -1.08 15.88
CA PHE A 109 -16.87 -1.82 14.62
C PHE A 109 -16.41 -3.27 14.80
N LEU A 110 -15.28 -3.51 15.47
CA LEU A 110 -14.81 -4.86 15.82
C LEU A 110 -15.84 -5.63 16.66
N GLN A 111 -16.48 -4.96 17.63
CA GLN A 111 -17.51 -5.56 18.49
C GLN A 111 -18.85 -5.77 17.76
N ALA A 112 -19.24 -4.89 16.84
CA ALA A 112 -20.44 -5.05 16.03
C ALA A 112 -20.27 -6.23 15.05
N LEU A 113 -19.10 -6.33 14.40
CA LEU A 113 -18.79 -7.42 13.47
C LEU A 113 -18.85 -8.79 14.15
N SER A 114 -18.27 -8.95 15.35
CA SER A 114 -18.27 -10.25 16.05
C SER A 114 -19.66 -10.74 16.49
N ARG A 115 -20.67 -9.85 16.51
CA ARG A 115 -22.08 -10.17 16.80
C ARG A 115 -22.88 -10.61 15.56
N LEU A 116 -22.37 -10.39 14.35
CA LEU A 116 -23.07 -10.71 13.11
C LEU A 116 -22.72 -12.13 12.66
N GLU A 117 -23.70 -13.04 12.64
CA GLU A 117 -23.47 -14.48 12.39
C GLU A 117 -22.68 -14.75 11.10
N TYR A 118 -22.95 -13.98 10.03
CA TYR A 118 -22.25 -14.11 8.76
C TYR A 118 -20.76 -13.69 8.81
N TYR A 119 -20.35 -12.89 9.79
CA TYR A 119 -18.96 -12.45 9.93
C TYR A 119 -18.02 -13.58 10.39
N ASN A 120 -18.54 -14.53 11.17
CA ASN A 120 -17.74 -15.59 11.77
C ASN A 120 -17.42 -16.75 10.79
N ASN A 121 -18.17 -16.90 9.69
CA ASN A 121 -18.17 -18.12 8.89
C ASN A 121 -17.46 -18.05 7.53
N ASN A 122 -17.35 -16.89 6.85
CA ASN A 122 -16.80 -16.85 5.48
C ASN A 122 -16.25 -15.47 5.02
N THR A 123 -15.63 -14.73 5.92
CA THR A 123 -15.25 -13.33 5.67
C THR A 123 -13.99 -13.20 4.83
N THR A 124 -14.09 -12.47 3.71
CA THR A 124 -12.95 -12.14 2.82
C THR A 124 -11.90 -11.29 3.52
N CYS A 125 -12.28 -10.64 4.63
CA CYS A 125 -11.42 -9.71 5.32
C CYS A 125 -11.75 -9.59 6.80
N LYS A 126 -10.68 -9.42 7.60
CA LYS A 126 -10.75 -9.11 9.03
C LYS A 126 -10.26 -7.69 9.26
N LEU A 127 -10.87 -7.01 10.22
CA LEU A 127 -10.34 -5.75 10.71
C LEU A 127 -9.18 -6.03 11.69
N ASP A 128 -8.10 -5.28 11.55
CA ASP A 128 -6.92 -5.38 12.40
C ASP A 128 -6.89 -4.23 13.41
N SER A 129 -6.96 -4.55 14.69
CA SER A 129 -6.87 -3.57 15.78
C SER A 129 -5.49 -2.90 15.87
N SER A 130 -4.43 -3.46 15.26
CA SER A 130 -3.10 -2.84 15.24
C SER A 130 -3.08 -1.49 14.51
N ILE A 131 -4.04 -1.25 13.60
CA ILE A 131 -4.13 -0.02 12.79
C ILE A 131 -4.20 1.25 13.65
N VAL A 132 -4.75 1.15 14.88
CA VAL A 132 -4.90 2.29 15.80
C VAL A 132 -3.58 2.76 16.40
N MET A 133 -2.53 1.94 16.33
CA MET A 133 -1.19 2.22 16.87
C MET A 133 -0.30 3.00 15.88
N ILE A 134 -0.80 3.31 14.68
CA ILE A 134 -0.05 4.01 13.63
C ILE A 134 -0.10 5.52 13.90
N PRO A 135 1.04 6.19 14.22
CA PRO A 135 1.02 7.59 14.70
C PRO A 135 0.51 8.60 13.67
N ASP A 136 0.81 8.39 12.39
CA ASP A 136 0.19 9.10 11.28
C ASP A 136 -0.35 8.08 10.27
N ILE A 137 -1.67 7.87 10.32
CA ILE A 137 -2.35 6.90 9.46
C ILE A 137 -2.21 7.23 7.96
N LYS A 138 -2.00 8.50 7.59
CA LYS A 138 -1.93 8.93 6.18
C LYS A 138 -0.55 8.70 5.59
N GLU A 139 0.49 9.04 6.34
CA GLU A 139 1.86 8.66 5.99
C GLU A 139 2.02 7.13 6.00
N GLY A 140 1.49 6.44 7.01
CA GLY A 140 1.56 4.97 7.12
C GLY A 140 0.86 4.28 5.95
N LYS A 141 -0.34 4.76 5.58
CA LYS A 141 -1.08 4.34 4.38
C LYS A 141 -0.26 4.58 3.11
N LYS A 142 0.23 5.80 2.89
CA LYS A 142 1.00 6.19 1.70
C LYS A 142 2.28 5.37 1.54
N LEU A 143 2.97 5.06 2.64
CA LEU A 143 4.12 4.16 2.66
C LEU A 143 3.70 2.73 2.27
N TYR A 144 2.65 2.19 2.88
CA TYR A 144 2.17 0.84 2.60
C TYR A 144 1.68 0.65 1.15
N GLU A 145 0.98 1.65 0.59
CA GLU A 145 0.57 1.70 -0.82
C GLU A 145 1.77 1.64 -1.76
N TYR A 146 2.78 2.49 -1.53
CA TYR A 146 4.02 2.47 -2.30
C TYR A 146 4.70 1.08 -2.32
N CYS A 147 4.68 0.35 -1.20
CA CYS A 147 5.32 -0.98 -1.11
C CYS A 147 4.59 -2.04 -1.94
N ILE A 148 3.27 -1.94 -2.06
CA ILE A 148 2.44 -2.77 -2.95
C ILE A 148 2.71 -2.39 -4.41
N ASP A 149 2.82 -1.10 -4.69
CA ASP A 149 2.98 -0.55 -6.02
C ASP A 149 4.41 -0.68 -6.59
N TYR A 150 5.41 -0.93 -5.74
CA TYR A 150 6.85 -0.98 -6.06
C TYR A 150 7.20 -1.64 -7.40
N LYS A 151 6.65 -2.84 -7.64
CA LYS A 151 6.92 -3.62 -8.87
C LYS A 151 6.33 -2.93 -10.10
N THR A 152 5.07 -2.53 -10.02
CA THR A 152 4.39 -1.80 -11.10
C THR A 152 5.04 -0.44 -11.35
N ILE A 153 5.55 0.25 -10.33
CA ILE A 153 6.33 1.49 -10.50
C ILE A 153 7.63 1.22 -11.28
N LEU A 154 8.37 0.17 -10.91
CA LEU A 154 9.62 -0.23 -11.59
C LEU A 154 9.39 -0.62 -13.05
N GLU A 155 8.30 -1.34 -13.34
CA GLU A 155 7.87 -1.72 -14.69
C GLU A 155 7.42 -0.48 -15.49
N LYS A 156 6.48 0.30 -14.94
CA LYS A 156 5.82 1.42 -15.64
C LYS A 156 6.68 2.66 -15.83
N SER A 157 7.76 2.82 -15.06
CA SER A 157 8.77 3.82 -15.35
C SER A 157 9.47 3.62 -16.70
N GLN A 158 9.47 2.41 -17.26
CA GLN A 158 10.10 2.11 -18.55
C GLN A 158 9.21 2.45 -19.76
N ASP A 159 7.90 2.64 -19.56
CA ASP A 159 6.95 2.98 -20.64
C ASP A 159 7.30 4.34 -21.31
N SER A 160 7.72 5.35 -20.54
CA SER A 160 8.11 6.66 -21.07
C SER A 160 8.92 7.52 -20.08
N LYS A 161 9.64 8.52 -20.60
CA LYS A 161 10.34 9.55 -19.80
C LYS A 161 9.41 10.24 -18.81
N ASP A 162 8.17 10.54 -19.21
CA ASP A 162 7.20 11.25 -18.35
C ASP A 162 6.65 10.36 -17.24
N LYS A 163 6.43 9.07 -17.50
CA LYS A 163 6.12 8.12 -16.42
C LYS A 163 7.29 7.97 -15.47
N CYS A 164 8.52 7.85 -15.99
CA CYS A 164 9.70 7.85 -15.12
C CYS A 164 9.77 9.11 -14.25
N ASN A 165 9.57 10.31 -14.81
CA ASN A 165 9.53 11.56 -14.06
C ASN A 165 8.43 11.59 -12.98
N LYS A 166 7.19 11.14 -13.31
CA LYS A 166 6.07 10.97 -12.34
C LYS A 166 6.50 10.07 -11.18
N TYR A 167 7.05 8.89 -11.47
CA TYR A 167 7.42 7.90 -10.47
C TYR A 167 8.66 8.29 -9.66
N CYS A 168 9.69 8.84 -10.28
CA CYS A 168 10.84 9.41 -9.59
C CYS A 168 10.44 10.49 -8.58
N THR A 169 9.48 11.35 -8.94
CA THR A 169 8.93 12.36 -8.04
C THR A 169 8.12 11.72 -6.91
N TYR A 170 7.28 10.73 -7.20
CA TYR A 170 6.52 9.99 -6.19
C TYR A 170 7.45 9.29 -5.18
N VAL A 171 8.44 8.52 -5.66
CA VAL A 171 9.40 7.75 -4.84
C VAL A 171 10.31 8.67 -4.02
N LYS A 172 10.81 9.79 -4.57
CA LYS A 172 11.54 10.83 -3.80
C LYS A 172 10.69 11.32 -2.60
N ASN A 173 9.36 11.43 -2.76
CA ASN A 173 8.40 11.80 -1.72
C ASN A 173 7.97 10.65 -0.78
N ILE A 174 8.54 9.44 -0.90
CA ILE A 174 8.38 8.34 0.09
C ILE A 174 9.62 8.18 0.97
N ILE A 175 10.82 8.49 0.48
CA ILE A 175 12.09 8.39 1.23
C ILE A 175 12.00 8.94 2.67
N PRO A 176 11.58 10.20 2.93
CA PRO A 176 11.51 10.72 4.30
C PRO A 176 10.47 10.00 5.17
N ILE A 177 9.40 9.44 4.59
CA ILE A 177 8.38 8.67 5.31
C ILE A 177 8.93 7.30 5.69
N PHE A 178 9.61 6.61 4.77
CA PHE A 178 10.28 5.35 5.04
C PHE A 178 11.33 5.52 6.14
N GLN A 179 12.15 6.57 6.08
CA GLN A 179 13.16 6.88 7.11
C GLN A 179 12.53 7.22 8.47
N LYS A 180 11.44 8.00 8.51
CA LYS A 180 10.68 8.30 9.73
C LYS A 180 10.16 7.02 10.38
N TYR A 181 9.54 6.13 9.59
CA TYR A 181 8.99 4.87 10.09
C TYR A 181 10.07 3.83 10.45
N GLN A 182 11.21 3.84 9.75
CA GLN A 182 12.41 3.08 10.12
C GLN A 182 12.99 3.55 11.45
N GLY A 183 12.97 4.86 11.74
CA GLY A 183 13.45 5.45 12.99
C GLY A 183 12.69 5.00 14.25
N PHE A 184 11.48 4.46 14.11
CA PHE A 184 10.76 3.84 15.24
C PHE A 184 11.27 2.43 15.59
N CYS A 185 11.98 1.75 14.69
CA CYS A 185 12.58 0.44 14.96
C CYS A 185 13.83 0.58 15.85
N SER A 186 13.80 -0.01 17.04
CA SER A 186 14.99 -0.11 17.91
C SER A 186 15.95 -1.20 17.39
N PRO A 187 17.24 -0.89 17.11
CA PRO A 187 18.21 -1.90 16.66
C PRO A 187 18.40 -3.06 17.67
N SER A 188 18.19 -2.78 18.95
CA SER A 188 18.27 -3.73 20.07
C SER A 188 17.01 -4.57 20.28
N ASN A 189 15.87 -4.25 19.65
CA ASN A 189 14.60 -4.95 19.90
C ASN A 189 13.70 -4.96 18.65
N LYS A 190 13.78 -6.05 17.87
CA LYS A 190 12.99 -6.25 16.63
C LYS A 190 11.47 -6.21 16.84
N THR A 191 11.02 -6.47 18.06
CA THR A 191 9.61 -6.41 18.50
C THR A 191 9.00 -5.01 18.51
N ASN A 192 9.80 -3.94 18.41
CA ASN A 192 9.32 -2.56 18.49
C ASN A 192 9.06 -1.89 17.13
N CYS A 193 9.25 -2.59 16.00
CA CYS A 193 8.95 -2.03 14.67
C CYS A 193 7.43 -1.85 14.44
N LEU A 194 7.02 -0.67 13.98
CA LEU A 194 5.63 -0.42 13.60
C LEU A 194 5.28 -1.10 12.26
N ALA A 195 4.04 -1.57 12.14
CA ALA A 195 3.54 -2.30 10.97
C ALA A 195 3.79 -1.60 9.61
N PRO A 196 3.70 -0.26 9.45
CA PRO A 196 4.04 0.40 8.19
C PRO A 196 5.48 0.17 7.73
N TYR A 197 6.46 0.06 8.64
CA TYR A 197 7.83 -0.28 8.26
C TYR A 197 8.04 -1.77 8.09
N GLU A 198 7.56 -2.59 9.03
CA GLU A 198 7.80 -4.05 9.03
C GLU A 198 7.24 -4.72 7.76
N ASN A 199 6.11 -4.25 7.25
CA ASN A 199 5.52 -4.66 5.97
C ASN A 199 6.30 -4.15 4.73
N CYS A 200 7.12 -3.11 4.90
CA CYS A 200 7.75 -2.35 3.82
C CYS A 200 9.28 -2.45 3.73
N LYS A 201 9.95 -2.99 4.75
CA LYS A 201 11.43 -3.00 4.89
C LYS A 201 12.21 -3.57 3.69
N ASN A 202 11.59 -4.45 2.89
CA ASN A 202 12.20 -5.05 1.69
C ASN A 202 12.09 -4.13 0.44
N TYR A 203 11.40 -3.00 0.55
CA TYR A 203 11.00 -2.11 -0.53
C TYR A 203 11.60 -0.71 -0.37
N ASP A 204 12.87 -0.59 0.02
CA ASP A 204 13.53 0.71 0.24
C ASP A 204 13.37 1.66 -0.98
N PRO A 205 12.78 2.86 -0.80
CA PRO A 205 12.55 3.82 -1.89
C PRO A 205 13.83 4.43 -2.45
N SER A 206 14.90 4.52 -1.67
CA SER A 206 16.23 4.91 -2.15
C SER A 206 16.78 3.86 -3.12
N VAL A 207 16.60 2.58 -2.80
CA VAL A 207 16.98 1.45 -3.66
C VAL A 207 16.11 1.38 -4.92
N LEU A 208 14.82 1.73 -4.85
CA LEU A 208 14.01 1.86 -6.07
C LEU A 208 14.48 3.05 -6.91
N LEU A 209 14.68 4.23 -6.30
CA LEU A 209 15.07 5.44 -7.02
C LEU A 209 16.36 5.27 -7.82
N ALA A 210 17.35 4.55 -7.26
CA ALA A 210 18.58 4.19 -7.98
C ALA A 210 18.32 3.26 -9.18
N LYS A 211 17.35 2.33 -9.10
CA LYS A 211 16.95 1.47 -10.23
C LYS A 211 16.19 2.23 -11.31
N LEU A 212 15.42 3.26 -10.94
CA LEU A 212 14.66 4.10 -11.88
C LEU A 212 15.55 4.98 -12.76
N LYS A 213 16.81 5.22 -12.36
CA LYS A 213 17.80 6.03 -13.12
C LYS A 213 17.27 7.41 -13.53
N CYS A 214 16.58 8.06 -12.59
CA CYS A 214 15.86 9.32 -12.79
C CYS A 214 16.67 10.43 -13.46
N ASP A 215 17.98 10.43 -13.25
CA ASP A 215 18.87 11.51 -13.66
C ASP A 215 19.60 11.20 -15.00
N ASP A 216 19.55 9.95 -15.51
CA ASP A 216 20.16 9.53 -16.80
C ASP A 216 19.37 10.03 -18.03
N ILE A 217 18.08 10.38 -17.88
CA ILE A 217 17.16 10.63 -19.01
C ILE A 217 17.25 12.06 -19.57
N GLY A 218 18.32 12.78 -19.23
CA GLY A 218 18.63 14.12 -19.74
C GLY A 218 19.26 14.15 -21.14
N GLY A 219 19.81 13.04 -21.65
CA GLY A 219 20.80 13.09 -22.74
C GLY A 219 20.66 12.07 -23.89
N LYS A 220 19.47 11.55 -24.19
CA LYS A 220 19.25 10.64 -25.35
C LYS A 220 17.97 10.90 -26.13
N GLU A 221 17.85 12.10 -26.71
CA GLU A 221 17.12 12.24 -27.96
C GLU A 221 17.90 11.48 -29.05
N LYS A 222 17.28 10.50 -29.69
CA LYS A 222 17.85 9.81 -30.85
C LYS A 222 17.53 10.60 -32.12
N THR A 223 18.30 11.64 -32.41
CA THR A 223 18.25 12.31 -33.72
C THR A 223 18.72 11.33 -34.80
N GLN A 224 17.79 10.75 -35.57
CA GLN A 224 18.13 9.89 -36.71
C GLN A 224 18.17 10.69 -38.02
N HIS A 225 19.39 10.85 -38.52
CA HIS A 225 19.78 11.18 -39.91
C HIS A 225 19.40 12.55 -40.51
N GLY A 226 20.24 12.95 -41.47
CA GLY A 226 20.33 14.29 -42.06
C GLY A 226 21.80 14.73 -42.14
N ASP A 227 22.52 14.21 -43.13
CA ASP A 227 23.99 14.38 -43.24
C ASP A 227 24.42 15.77 -43.71
N ALA A 228 25.60 16.25 -43.25
CA ALA A 228 26.81 16.39 -44.09
C ALA A 228 27.87 17.37 -43.54
N SER A 229 29.12 17.16 -43.98
CA SER A 229 30.23 18.12 -44.06
C SER A 229 30.84 18.66 -42.74
N GLY A 230 31.93 18.03 -42.29
CA GLY A 230 32.66 18.40 -41.07
C GLY A 230 33.71 19.50 -41.21
N THR A 231 34.60 19.59 -40.21
CA THR A 231 36.03 19.97 -40.30
C THR A 231 36.73 19.63 -38.97
N THR A 232 38.03 19.31 -39.05
CA THR A 232 38.99 19.02 -37.95
C THR A 232 39.21 20.23 -37.02
N SER A 233 39.68 20.15 -35.76
CA SER A 233 40.13 19.06 -34.84
C SER A 233 40.04 19.60 -33.38
N ASN A 234 40.67 19.16 -32.27
CA ASN A 234 41.80 18.25 -31.99
C ASN A 234 41.80 17.80 -30.49
N SER A 235 42.85 17.06 -30.06
CA SER A 235 43.50 16.96 -28.72
C SER A 235 42.74 17.43 -27.46
N PHE A 236 42.70 16.70 -26.33
CA PHE A 236 43.61 15.65 -25.80
C PHE A 236 42.80 14.42 -25.30
N LEU A 237 43.24 13.15 -25.42
CA LEU A 237 44.23 12.43 -24.57
C LEU A 237 44.06 12.66 -23.06
N SER A 238 44.17 11.69 -22.14
CA SER A 238 44.19 10.20 -22.13
C SER A 238 44.20 9.80 -20.63
N SER A 239 43.72 8.67 -20.11
CA SER A 239 43.86 7.26 -20.50
C SER A 239 42.72 6.42 -19.88
N GLN A 240 42.18 5.40 -20.56
CA GLN A 240 42.55 3.98 -20.41
C GLN A 240 42.83 3.47 -18.98
N SER A 241 41.85 2.73 -18.45
CA SER A 241 42.07 1.36 -17.99
C SER A 241 40.86 0.50 -18.37
N ALA A 242 41.06 -0.78 -18.64
CA ALA A 242 40.00 -1.71 -19.04
C ALA A 242 40.34 -3.14 -18.63
N SER A 243 39.38 -3.84 -18.02
CA SER A 243 39.22 -5.30 -18.13
C SER A 243 37.89 -5.75 -17.51
N ASN A 244 37.36 -6.86 -18.01
CA ASN A 244 36.00 -7.32 -17.75
C ASN A 244 35.87 -8.14 -16.45
N LEU A 245 34.75 -7.98 -15.73
CA LEU A 245 34.07 -9.04 -14.97
C LEU A 245 32.58 -8.65 -14.81
N GLY A 246 31.59 -9.53 -14.82
CA GLY A 246 31.65 -10.96 -15.17
C GLY A 246 30.44 -11.78 -14.72
N ASN A 247 29.31 -11.63 -15.42
CA ASN A 247 28.18 -12.58 -15.50
C ASN A 247 27.32 -12.89 -14.26
N ALA A 248 26.22 -13.61 -14.56
CA ALA A 248 25.38 -14.43 -13.68
C ALA A 248 24.51 -13.74 -12.60
N PHE A 249 23.27 -13.43 -12.97
CA PHE A 249 22.15 -13.60 -12.04
C PHE A 249 22.03 -15.08 -11.67
N LEU A 250 22.49 -15.46 -10.47
CA LEU A 250 22.09 -16.74 -9.87
C LEU A 250 20.68 -16.57 -9.28
N GLY A 251 19.72 -17.27 -9.87
CA GLY A 251 18.35 -17.31 -9.37
C GLY A 251 18.27 -18.07 -8.04
N VAL A 252 18.31 -17.33 -6.93
CA VAL A 252 18.04 -17.90 -5.60
C VAL A 252 16.57 -18.33 -5.55
N VAL A 253 16.34 -19.64 -5.68
CA VAL A 253 15.05 -20.24 -5.34
C VAL A 253 14.87 -20.10 -3.84
N VAL A 254 14.16 -19.05 -3.42
CA VAL A 254 13.69 -18.91 -2.04
C VAL A 254 12.62 -19.97 -1.82
N THR A 255 13.04 -21.14 -1.34
CA THR A 255 12.12 -22.11 -0.76
C THR A 255 11.43 -21.43 0.42
N SER A 256 10.11 -21.27 0.31
CA SER A 256 9.29 -20.67 1.35
C SER A 256 9.24 -21.59 2.57
N MET A 257 10.19 -21.43 3.49
CA MET A 257 10.11 -22.01 4.82
C MET A 257 8.86 -21.45 5.50
N THR A 258 7.80 -22.27 5.53
CA THR A 258 6.57 -21.98 6.25
C THR A 258 6.89 -21.85 7.73
N SER A 259 6.96 -20.61 8.21
CA SER A 259 7.22 -20.26 9.59
C SER A 259 6.03 -20.65 10.48
N GLY A 260 5.94 -21.93 10.82
CA GLY A 260 4.94 -22.44 11.75
C GLY A 260 5.14 -21.83 13.14
N PHE A 261 4.23 -20.96 13.54
CA PHE A 261 4.20 -20.44 14.91
C PHE A 261 3.90 -21.61 15.87
N LEU A 262 4.91 -22.00 16.66
CA LEU A 262 4.76 -22.99 17.72
C LEU A 262 3.93 -22.42 18.86
N TYR A 263 2.60 -22.56 18.77
CA TYR A 263 1.70 -22.29 19.88
C TYR A 263 1.97 -23.27 21.02
N LYS A 264 2.49 -22.75 22.14
CA LYS A 264 2.69 -23.51 23.38
C LYS A 264 1.33 -23.77 24.05
N VAL A 265 0.64 -24.82 23.62
CA VAL A 265 -0.61 -25.29 24.24
C VAL A 265 -0.31 -25.74 25.67
N ASN A 266 -0.86 -25.01 26.65
CA ASN A 266 -0.64 -25.29 28.07
C ASN A 266 -1.80 -26.15 28.61
N THR A 267 -1.77 -27.44 28.29
CA THR A 267 -2.84 -28.40 28.62
C THR A 267 -2.92 -28.68 30.12
N TYR A 268 -3.84 -28.01 30.82
CA TYR A 268 -4.23 -28.41 32.17
C TYR A 268 -5.05 -29.71 32.12
N LEU A 269 -4.41 -30.83 32.45
CA LEU A 269 -5.08 -32.11 32.63
C LEU A 269 -5.92 -32.08 33.91
N ILE A 270 -7.24 -32.00 33.76
CA ILE A 270 -8.19 -32.20 34.86
C ILE A 270 -8.28 -33.71 35.11
N MET A 271 -7.70 -34.19 36.21
CA MET A 271 -7.95 -35.55 36.69
C MET A 271 -9.36 -35.63 37.27
N ILE A 272 -10.21 -36.43 36.63
CA ILE A 272 -11.47 -36.90 37.22
C ILE A 272 -11.17 -38.23 37.90
N ASN A 273 -11.08 -38.23 39.22
CA ASN A 273 -11.13 -39.47 40.00
C ASN A 273 -12.59 -39.93 40.14
N GLN A 274 -12.77 -41.25 40.21
CA GLN A 274 -14.04 -41.91 40.55
C GLN A 274 -14.25 -41.96 42.06
#